data_AF-A0A933D8X9-F1
#
_entry.id   AF-A0A933D8X9-F1
#
_cell.length_a   1.000
_cell.length_b   1.000
_cell.length_c   1.000
_cell.angle_alpha   90.00
_cell.angle_beta   90.00
_cell.angle_gamma   90.00
#
_symmetry.space_group_name_H-M   'P 1'
#
loop_
_entity.id
_entity.type
_entity.pdbx_description
1 polymer ?
#
loop_
_entity_poly.entity_id
_entity_poly.type
_entity_poly.pdbx_seq_one_letter_code
_entity_poly.pdbx_strand_id
1 'polypeptide(L)'
;MTHLPKGKRLLDAERRSFARFATRHAEPVFRDVSRHLYERWDELNRRYFKRKLKRPHLTFGYTSPRSLAFCSPLTDWGATLQITINQRLILGDHRIVVNPWPAQGVKRFLADVLLHESLHQYHREVTGKTDPGYRGHGTAFAQTCNDIGDQLGLPPVVARRRNRAKDLDKPICNYWPHNVRPPDFYSPDIDTEVIVARRVKPRHVPNDAIFIESLRALLDEHRYSELREALDAELARLGQGQWCIPIEATMDAFDLCRLPS
;
A
#
# COMPACT_ATOMS: atom_id res chain seq x y z
N MET A 1 14.25 15.96 37.53
CA MET A 1 12.92 15.62 37.00
C MET A 1 12.34 16.85 36.33
N THR A 2 12.24 16.89 35.00
CA THR A 2 11.72 18.05 34.25
C THR A 2 10.19 18.09 34.31
N HIS A 3 9.62 19.18 34.82
CA HIS A 3 8.17 19.41 34.81
C HIS A 3 7.68 19.64 33.38
N LEU A 4 7.16 18.58 32.74
CA LEU A 4 6.40 18.73 31.50
C LEU A 4 5.18 19.65 31.73
N PRO A 5 4.85 20.56 30.80
CA PRO A 5 3.68 21.43 30.92
C PRO A 5 2.40 20.59 31.09
N LYS A 6 1.48 21.05 31.95
CA LYS A 6 0.28 20.31 32.40
C LYS A 6 -0.48 19.62 31.26
N GLY A 7 -0.62 20.28 30.10
CA GLY A 7 -1.32 19.72 28.93
C GLY A 7 -0.69 18.44 28.34
N LYS A 8 0.66 18.32 28.32
CA LYS A 8 1.33 17.13 27.77
C LYS A 8 1.08 15.88 28.62
N ARG A 9 0.97 16.05 29.95
CA ARG A 9 0.72 14.93 30.88
C ARG A 9 -0.68 14.34 30.71
N LEU A 10 -1.67 15.19 30.39
CA LEU A 10 -3.05 14.75 30.16
C LEU A 10 -3.15 13.90 28.88
N LEU A 11 -2.51 14.32 27.79
CA LEU A 11 -2.50 13.57 26.52
C LEU A 11 -1.88 12.17 26.66
N ASP A 12 -0.74 12.06 27.37
CA ASP A 12 -0.11 10.76 27.57
C ASP A 12 -0.95 9.86 28.52
N ALA A 13 -1.69 10.44 29.47
CA ALA A 13 -2.60 9.71 30.35
C ALA A 13 -3.82 9.18 29.59
N GLU A 14 -4.37 9.97 28.68
CA GLU A 14 -5.49 9.63 27.80
C GLU A 14 -5.14 8.43 26.90
N ARG A 15 -4.01 8.49 26.16
CA ARG A 15 -3.50 7.37 25.34
C ARG A 15 -3.33 6.07 26.14
N ARG A 16 -2.82 6.17 27.37
CA ARG A 16 -2.71 5.02 28.28
C ARG A 16 -4.08 4.49 28.69
N SER A 17 -5.04 5.38 28.92
CA SER A 17 -6.42 5.00 29.26
C SER A 17 -7.10 4.29 28.10
N PHE A 18 -6.96 4.82 26.88
CA PHE A 18 -7.49 4.18 25.68
C PHE A 18 -6.90 2.77 25.48
N ALA A 19 -5.58 2.61 25.59
CA ALA A 19 -4.94 1.30 25.47
C ALA A 19 -5.44 0.31 26.54
N ARG A 20 -5.64 0.77 27.79
CA ARG A 20 -6.26 -0.07 28.84
C ARG A 20 -7.69 -0.46 28.51
N PHE A 21 -8.47 0.49 27.99
CA PHE A 21 -9.84 0.22 27.58
C PHE A 21 -9.89 -0.83 26.47
N ALA A 22 -9.16 -0.61 25.37
CA ALA A 22 -9.12 -1.50 24.22
C ALA A 22 -8.69 -2.94 24.59
N THR A 23 -7.75 -3.10 25.52
CA THR A 23 -7.22 -4.41 25.92
C THR A 23 -8.06 -5.15 26.97
N ARG A 24 -9.04 -4.48 27.59
CA ARG A 24 -9.90 -5.05 28.65
C ARG A 24 -11.37 -5.14 28.27
N HIS A 25 -11.87 -4.14 27.56
CA HIS A 25 -13.32 -3.90 27.40
C HIS A 25 -13.80 -3.89 25.94
N ALA A 26 -12.91 -3.96 24.94
CA ALA A 26 -13.35 -4.14 23.57
C ALA A 26 -14.04 -5.50 23.35
N GLU A 27 -14.77 -5.61 22.24
CA GLU A 27 -15.31 -6.88 21.74
C GLU A 27 -14.25 -7.98 21.72
N PRO A 28 -14.58 -9.24 22.06
CA PRO A 28 -13.59 -10.28 22.39
C PRO A 28 -12.46 -10.44 21.35
N VAL A 29 -12.80 -10.52 20.06
CA VAL A 29 -11.81 -10.68 18.98
C VAL A 29 -10.86 -9.47 18.90
N PHE A 30 -11.41 -8.26 18.94
CA PHE A 30 -10.62 -7.02 18.85
C PHE A 30 -9.83 -6.73 20.12
N ARG A 31 -10.33 -7.18 21.28
CA ARG A 31 -9.63 -7.09 22.56
C ARG A 31 -8.35 -7.91 22.56
N ASP A 32 -8.43 -9.14 22.07
CA ASP A 32 -7.27 -10.04 22.00
C ASP A 32 -6.24 -9.58 20.98
N VAL A 33 -6.70 -9.08 19.82
CA VAL A 33 -5.83 -8.44 18.83
C VAL A 33 -5.19 -7.17 19.42
N SER A 34 -5.96 -6.33 20.11
CA SER A 34 -5.43 -5.12 20.75
C SER A 34 -4.33 -5.44 21.75
N ARG A 35 -4.54 -6.48 22.59
CA ARG A 35 -3.53 -6.92 23.57
C ARG A 35 -2.23 -7.30 22.87
N HIS A 36 -2.33 -8.16 21.85
CA HIS A 36 -1.18 -8.55 21.06
C HIS A 36 -0.47 -7.36 20.40
N LEU A 37 -1.22 -6.45 19.78
CA LEU A 37 -0.63 -5.33 19.06
C LEU A 37 -0.02 -4.27 19.96
N TYR A 38 -0.59 -3.99 21.14
CA TYR A 38 0.06 -3.10 22.11
C TYR A 38 1.34 -3.71 22.69
N GLU A 39 1.36 -5.02 22.96
CA GLU A 39 2.57 -5.74 23.37
C GLU A 39 3.65 -5.67 22.29
N ARG A 40 3.28 -5.94 21.03
CA ARG A 40 4.19 -5.80 19.89
C ARG A 40 4.65 -4.36 19.71
N TRP A 41 3.78 -3.36 19.80
CA TRP A 41 4.16 -1.95 19.70
C TRP A 41 5.20 -1.56 20.76
N ASP A 42 5.00 -1.97 22.03
CA ASP A 42 5.94 -1.69 23.11
C ASP A 42 7.32 -2.33 22.83
N GLU A 43 7.35 -3.55 22.30
CA GLU A 43 8.59 -4.22 21.88
C GLU A 43 9.28 -3.48 20.73
N LEU A 44 8.55 -3.15 19.67
CA LEU A 44 9.08 -2.43 18.50
C LEU A 44 9.63 -1.06 18.92
N ASN A 45 8.89 -0.30 19.74
CA ASN A 45 9.32 0.99 20.27
C ASN A 45 10.62 0.87 21.08
N ARG A 46 10.71 -0.15 21.93
CA ARG A 46 11.92 -0.42 22.70
C ARG A 46 13.10 -0.80 21.79
N ARG A 47 12.90 -1.73 20.86
CA ARG A 47 13.96 -2.33 20.05
C ARG A 47 14.48 -1.39 18.97
N TYR A 48 13.58 -0.79 18.19
CA TYR A 48 13.95 -0.05 16.98
C TYR A 48 13.88 1.45 17.16
N PHE A 49 13.00 1.95 18.03
CA PHE A 49 12.75 3.39 18.17
C PHE A 49 13.29 3.98 19.48
N LYS A 50 14.08 3.20 20.25
CA LYS A 50 14.74 3.63 21.50
C LYS A 50 13.78 4.27 22.50
N ARG A 51 12.54 3.76 22.58
CA ARG A 51 11.44 4.27 23.43
C ARG A 51 11.05 5.73 23.14
N LYS A 52 11.32 6.24 21.93
CA LYS A 52 10.99 7.63 21.56
C LYS A 52 9.54 7.80 21.10
N LEU A 53 8.85 6.73 20.72
CA LEU A 53 7.46 6.82 20.30
C LEU A 53 6.54 6.90 21.51
N LYS A 54 5.48 7.69 21.39
CA LYS A 54 4.39 7.73 22.36
C LYS A 54 3.31 6.73 21.98
N ARG A 55 2.65 6.07 22.94
CA ARG A 55 1.64 5.05 22.60
C ARG A 55 0.54 5.61 21.67
N PRO A 56 0.23 4.96 20.54
CA PRO A 56 -0.82 5.41 19.62
C PRO A 56 -2.21 4.97 20.09
N HIS A 57 -3.25 5.57 19.51
CA HIS A 57 -4.59 4.97 19.48
C HIS A 57 -4.62 3.90 18.40
N LEU A 58 -4.54 2.62 18.79
CA LEU A 58 -4.74 1.51 17.86
C LEU A 58 -6.25 1.28 17.67
N THR A 59 -6.73 1.47 16.45
CA THR A 59 -8.13 1.26 16.08
C THR A 59 -8.26 0.27 14.93
N PHE A 60 -9.46 -0.27 14.75
CA PHE A 60 -9.80 -1.18 13.66
C PHE A 60 -10.96 -0.59 12.87
N GLY A 61 -10.83 -0.57 11.55
CA GLY A 61 -11.86 0.00 10.69
C GLY A 61 -11.65 -0.35 9.23
N TYR A 62 -12.50 0.18 8.36
CA TYR A 62 -12.29 0.06 6.91
C TYR A 62 -11.25 1.07 6.45
N THR A 63 -10.28 0.58 5.70
CA THR A 63 -9.30 1.42 4.99
C THR A 63 -9.64 1.44 3.50
N SER A 64 -8.95 2.27 2.72
CA SER A 64 -9.08 2.19 1.26
C SER A 64 -8.79 0.76 0.76
N PRO A 65 -9.40 0.27 -0.34
CA PRO A 65 -9.32 -1.14 -0.76
C PRO A 65 -7.91 -1.72 -0.97
N ARG A 66 -6.89 -0.86 -1.00
CA ARG A 66 -5.49 -1.25 -1.21
C ARG A 66 -4.60 -1.03 0.01
N SER A 67 -5.09 -0.38 1.07
CA SER A 67 -4.33 -0.07 2.28
C SER A 67 -4.57 -1.15 3.34
N LEU A 68 -3.49 -1.64 3.96
CA LEU A 68 -3.57 -2.59 5.08
C LEU A 68 -3.81 -1.87 6.41
N ALA A 69 -3.27 -0.65 6.54
CA ALA A 69 -3.43 0.25 7.66
C ALA A 69 -3.10 1.69 7.23
N PHE A 70 -3.30 2.65 8.13
CA PHE A 70 -2.77 4.01 7.99
C PHE A 70 -2.50 4.66 9.35
N CYS A 71 -1.51 5.56 9.38
CA CYS A 71 -1.19 6.41 10.53
C CYS A 71 -1.64 7.86 10.30
N SER A 72 -2.64 8.30 11.09
CA SER A 72 -3.19 9.65 11.06
C SER A 72 -2.57 10.54 12.16
N PRO A 73 -2.34 11.85 11.94
CA PRO A 73 -1.90 12.76 12.99
C PRO A 73 -2.92 12.93 14.11
N LEU A 74 -4.19 12.74 13.80
CA LEU A 74 -5.32 12.98 14.70
C LEU A 74 -6.23 11.75 14.70
N THR A 75 -6.84 11.47 15.85
CA THR A 75 -7.95 10.53 15.95
C THR A 75 -9.22 11.17 15.38
N ASP A 76 -10.23 10.35 15.15
CA ASP A 76 -11.54 10.81 14.66
C ASP A 76 -12.27 11.72 15.67
N TRP A 77 -11.80 11.78 16.93
CA TRP A 77 -12.30 12.66 17.99
C TRP A 77 -11.30 13.77 18.37
N GLY A 78 -10.27 14.03 17.55
CA GLY A 78 -9.35 15.16 17.74
C GLY A 78 -8.21 14.95 18.74
N ALA A 79 -8.04 13.75 19.29
CA ALA A 79 -6.85 13.40 20.06
C ALA A 79 -5.64 13.18 19.13
N THR A 80 -4.43 13.17 19.67
CA THR A 80 -3.21 13.05 18.84
C THR A 80 -2.90 11.61 18.51
N LEU A 81 -2.67 11.35 17.23
CA LEU A 81 -2.13 10.14 16.60
C LEU A 81 -3.05 8.91 16.71
N GLN A 82 -3.42 8.37 15.54
CA GLN A 82 -4.15 7.12 15.40
C GLN A 82 -3.43 6.21 14.40
N ILE A 83 -3.38 4.91 14.69
CA ILE A 83 -3.03 3.89 13.72
C ILE A 83 -4.27 3.01 13.55
N THR A 84 -4.86 3.06 12.36
CA THR A 84 -6.04 2.27 12.01
C THR A 84 -5.62 1.07 11.18
N ILE A 85 -5.89 -0.13 11.65
CA ILE A 85 -5.65 -1.38 10.91
C ILE A 85 -6.94 -1.80 10.21
N ASN A 86 -6.83 -2.29 8.97
CA ASN A 86 -7.97 -2.80 8.23
C ASN A 86 -8.58 -4.00 8.95
N GLN A 87 -9.80 -3.86 9.47
CA GLN A 87 -10.45 -4.90 10.26
C GLN A 87 -10.70 -6.20 9.49
N ARG A 88 -10.77 -6.15 8.14
CA ARG A 88 -10.90 -7.35 7.31
C ARG A 88 -9.70 -8.29 7.43
N LEU A 89 -8.53 -7.78 7.84
CA LEU A 89 -7.35 -8.62 8.13
C LEU A 89 -7.54 -9.47 9.40
N ILE A 90 -8.36 -8.99 10.33
CA ILE A 90 -8.64 -9.65 11.61
C ILE A 90 -9.78 -10.64 11.45
N LEU A 91 -10.85 -10.19 10.79
CA LEU A 91 -12.08 -10.97 10.59
C LEU A 91 -11.94 -12.06 9.52
N GLY A 92 -10.90 -12.01 8.69
CA GLY A 92 -10.68 -12.98 7.61
C GLY A 92 -11.25 -12.57 6.26
N ASP A 93 -12.01 -11.47 6.20
CA ASP A 93 -12.66 -11.01 4.97
C ASP A 93 -11.71 -10.35 3.96
N HIS A 94 -10.42 -10.20 4.28
CA HIS A 94 -9.45 -9.64 3.36
C HIS A 94 -8.87 -10.75 2.48
N ARG A 95 -8.86 -10.55 1.17
CA ARG A 95 -8.41 -11.52 0.15
C ARG A 95 -7.00 -12.13 0.30
N ILE A 96 -6.20 -11.67 1.25
CA ILE A 96 -4.85 -12.19 1.51
C ILE A 96 -4.83 -13.10 2.74
N VAL A 97 -5.91 -13.14 3.50
CA VAL A 97 -6.02 -13.94 4.73
C VAL A 97 -6.58 -15.28 4.33
N VAL A 98 -5.81 -16.33 4.59
CA VAL A 98 -6.21 -17.72 4.35
C VAL A 98 -6.79 -18.29 5.65
N ASN A 99 -6.04 -18.15 6.75
CA ASN A 99 -6.49 -18.54 8.08
C ASN A 99 -6.58 -17.27 8.93
N PRO A 100 -7.75 -16.89 9.46
CA PRO A 100 -7.91 -15.64 10.21
C PRO A 100 -7.24 -15.68 11.58
N TRP A 101 -7.34 -14.57 12.30
CA TRP A 101 -6.92 -14.52 13.71
C TRP A 101 -7.53 -15.69 14.51
N PRO A 102 -6.77 -16.40 15.39
CA PRO A 102 -5.45 -16.07 15.93
C PRO A 102 -4.26 -16.81 15.29
N ALA A 103 -4.34 -17.16 14.01
CA ALA A 103 -3.29 -17.88 13.30
C ALA A 103 -1.92 -17.16 13.38
N GLN A 104 -0.83 -17.93 13.39
CA GLN A 104 0.50 -17.39 13.72
C GLN A 104 1.07 -16.51 12.60
N GLY A 105 0.80 -16.85 11.34
CA GLY A 105 1.12 -16.02 10.19
C GLY A 105 0.36 -14.70 10.20
N VAL A 106 -0.93 -14.68 10.59
CA VAL A 106 -1.69 -13.43 10.78
C VAL A 106 -1.09 -12.58 11.89
N LYS A 107 -0.70 -13.17 13.03
CA LYS A 107 -0.01 -12.45 14.12
C LYS A 107 1.28 -11.77 13.63
N ARG A 108 2.14 -12.52 12.94
CA ARG A 108 3.38 -11.98 12.35
C ARG A 108 3.08 -10.89 11.32
N PHE A 109 2.06 -11.09 10.49
CA PHE A 109 1.64 -10.14 9.48
C PHE A 109 1.15 -8.83 10.06
N LEU A 110 0.23 -8.87 11.04
CA LEU A 110 -0.28 -7.69 11.70
C LEU A 110 0.82 -6.95 12.49
N ALA A 111 1.78 -7.68 13.08
CA ALA A 111 2.94 -7.06 13.71
C ALA A 111 3.81 -6.28 12.71
N ASP A 112 3.97 -6.78 11.48
CA ASP A 112 4.70 -6.10 10.41
C ASP A 112 3.92 -4.93 9.80
N VAL A 113 2.58 -5.04 9.70
CA VAL A 113 1.70 -3.90 9.36
C VAL A 113 1.87 -2.79 10.42
N LEU A 114 1.84 -3.16 11.69
CA LEU A 114 2.06 -2.23 12.80
C LEU A 114 3.46 -1.61 12.77
N LEU A 115 4.50 -2.39 12.42
CA LEU A 115 5.86 -1.88 12.27
C LEU A 115 5.94 -0.84 11.14
N HIS A 116 5.30 -1.09 10.00
CA HIS A 116 5.21 -0.11 8.91
C HIS A 116 4.56 1.20 9.38
N GLU A 117 3.42 1.13 10.07
CA GLU A 117 2.74 2.34 10.56
C GLU A 117 3.53 3.03 11.69
N SER A 118 4.30 2.28 12.48
CA SER A 118 5.19 2.84 13.50
C SER A 118 6.35 3.64 12.89
N LEU A 119 6.77 3.34 11.66
CA LEU A 119 7.71 4.20 10.92
C LEU A 119 7.08 5.56 10.60
N HIS A 120 5.83 5.59 10.10
CA HIS A 120 5.12 6.85 9.86
C HIS A 120 4.98 7.65 11.16
N GLN A 121 4.63 6.97 12.26
CA GLN A 121 4.61 7.57 13.58
C GLN A 121 5.98 8.16 13.97
N TYR A 122 7.07 7.41 13.79
CA TYR A 122 8.42 7.87 14.12
C TYR A 122 8.80 9.14 13.35
N HIS A 123 8.50 9.17 12.06
CA HIS A 123 8.78 10.32 11.22
C HIS A 123 7.95 11.54 11.63
N ARG A 124 6.72 11.33 12.10
CA ARG A 124 5.83 12.40 12.58
C ARG A 124 6.21 12.92 13.97
N GLU A 125 6.47 12.02 14.93
CA GLU A 125 6.67 12.38 16.33
C GLU A 125 8.12 12.73 16.67
N VAL A 126 9.10 12.15 15.97
CA VAL A 126 10.51 12.22 16.37
C VAL A 126 11.36 13.00 15.38
N THR A 127 11.29 12.67 14.09
CA THR A 127 12.22 13.26 13.11
C THR A 127 11.69 14.51 12.43
N GLY A 128 10.37 14.68 12.35
CA GLY A 128 9.71 15.72 11.56
C GLY A 128 9.84 15.54 10.04
N LYS A 129 10.46 14.45 9.56
CA LYS A 129 10.73 14.19 8.14
C LYS A 129 9.63 13.31 7.55
N THR A 130 8.48 13.88 7.21
CA THR A 130 7.28 13.13 6.79
C THR A 130 7.14 12.91 5.28
N ASP A 131 8.11 13.34 4.46
CA ASP A 131 8.16 13.12 3.00
C ASP A 131 6.81 13.26 2.26
N PRO A 132 6.10 14.42 2.37
CA PRO A 132 4.71 14.56 1.89
C PRO A 132 4.56 14.30 0.38
N GLY A 133 5.54 14.70 -0.43
CA GLY A 133 5.56 14.45 -1.89
C GLY A 133 5.61 12.97 -2.29
N TYR A 134 5.90 12.07 -1.35
CA TYR A 134 5.96 10.63 -1.55
C TYR A 134 4.88 9.88 -0.75
N ARG A 135 3.83 10.59 -0.32
CA ARG A 135 2.76 10.03 0.54
C ARG A 135 3.31 9.40 1.84
N GLY A 136 4.43 9.92 2.35
CA GLY A 136 5.11 9.37 3.53
C GLY A 136 6.20 8.34 3.25
N HIS A 137 6.40 7.91 2.00
CA HIS A 137 7.37 6.86 1.62
C HIS A 137 8.58 7.40 0.86
N GLY A 138 9.13 8.53 1.31
CA GLY A 138 10.30 9.16 0.69
C GLY A 138 11.63 8.58 1.15
N THR A 139 12.71 9.30 0.85
CA THR A 139 14.08 8.85 1.14
C THR A 139 14.33 8.68 2.65
N ALA A 140 13.74 9.53 3.50
CA ALA A 140 13.93 9.41 4.95
C ALA A 140 13.23 8.15 5.48
N PHE A 141 12.03 7.85 4.98
CA PHE A 141 11.30 6.62 5.32
C PHE A 141 12.07 5.38 4.87
N ALA A 142 12.55 5.35 3.62
CA ALA A 142 13.32 4.23 3.08
C ALA A 142 14.62 3.99 3.86
N GLN A 143 15.29 5.05 4.32
CA GLN A 143 16.47 4.90 5.18
C GLN A 143 16.11 4.20 6.49
N THR A 144 15.05 4.64 7.18
CA THR A 144 14.61 3.98 8.42
C THR A 144 14.16 2.53 8.20
N CYS A 145 13.51 2.23 7.07
CA CYS A 145 13.23 0.84 6.67
C CYS A 145 14.50 0.00 6.58
N ASN A 146 15.56 0.55 5.97
CA ASN A 146 16.83 -0.17 5.79
C ASN A 146 17.59 -0.32 7.10
N ASP A 147 17.61 0.69 7.97
CA ASP A 147 18.27 0.63 9.27
C ASP A 147 17.63 -0.43 10.19
N ILE A 148 16.31 -0.57 10.14
CA ILE A 148 15.58 -1.64 10.85
C ILE A 148 15.70 -2.97 10.11
N GLY A 149 15.67 -2.92 8.77
CA GLY A 149 15.78 -4.08 7.88
C GLY A 149 17.09 -4.83 8.10
N ASP A 150 18.21 -4.12 8.21
CA ASP A 150 19.52 -4.68 8.53
C ASP A 150 19.51 -5.48 9.84
N GLN A 151 18.91 -4.92 10.89
CA GLN A 151 18.73 -5.60 12.19
C GLN A 151 17.78 -6.81 12.13
N LEU A 152 16.95 -6.90 11.09
CA LEU A 152 16.03 -8.00 10.83
C LEU A 152 16.58 -9.01 9.80
N GLY A 153 17.75 -8.74 9.21
CA GLY A 153 18.30 -9.54 8.10
C GLY A 153 17.49 -9.41 6.81
N LEU A 154 16.84 -8.27 6.57
CA LEU A 154 16.00 -8.03 5.39
C LEU A 154 16.76 -7.31 4.27
N PRO A 155 16.51 -7.67 3.00
CA PRO A 155 17.01 -6.93 1.85
C PRO A 155 16.66 -5.43 1.88
N PRO A 156 17.54 -4.57 1.34
CA PRO A 156 17.31 -3.13 1.31
C PRO A 156 16.18 -2.75 0.34
N VAL A 157 15.45 -1.70 0.68
CA VAL A 157 14.40 -1.08 -0.13
C VAL A 157 14.78 0.33 -0.59
N VAL A 158 14.09 0.81 -1.62
CA VAL A 158 14.29 2.16 -2.18
C VAL A 158 13.03 3.02 -2.08
N ALA A 159 13.22 4.33 -1.98
CA ALA A 159 12.17 5.32 -2.26
C ALA A 159 12.04 5.47 -3.78
N ARG A 160 10.93 5.01 -4.36
CA ARG A 160 10.76 5.04 -5.82
C ARG A 160 10.66 6.49 -6.31
N ARG A 161 11.64 6.94 -7.11
CA ARG A 161 11.54 8.17 -7.90
C ARG A 161 11.06 7.81 -9.31
N ARG A 162 10.19 8.61 -9.91
CA ARG A 162 9.79 8.41 -11.32
C ARG A 162 11.04 8.36 -12.20
N ASN A 163 11.08 7.41 -13.15
CA ASN A 163 12.02 7.36 -14.28
C ASN A 163 13.51 7.14 -13.95
N ARG A 164 13.86 6.42 -12.88
CA ARG A 164 15.24 5.93 -12.69
C ARG A 164 15.35 4.46 -13.06
N ALA A 165 15.90 4.18 -14.24
CA ALA A 165 16.12 2.83 -14.75
C ALA A 165 16.84 1.91 -13.74
N LYS A 166 17.81 2.46 -13.00
CA LYS A 166 18.62 1.73 -12.01
C LYS A 166 17.89 1.21 -10.77
N ASP A 167 16.64 1.61 -10.55
CA ASP A 167 15.86 1.24 -9.37
C ASP A 167 14.60 0.42 -9.74
N LEU A 168 14.49 -0.02 -11.00
CA LEU A 168 13.32 -0.76 -11.49
C LEU A 168 13.16 -2.14 -10.83
N ASP A 169 14.26 -2.82 -10.56
CA ASP A 169 14.25 -4.18 -10.00
C ASP A 169 14.34 -4.21 -8.47
N LYS A 170 14.44 -3.04 -7.82
CA LYS A 170 14.60 -2.94 -6.37
C LYS A 170 13.25 -2.88 -5.67
N PRO A 171 13.08 -3.56 -4.51
CA PRO A 171 11.85 -3.49 -3.76
C PRO A 171 11.62 -2.06 -3.22
N ILE A 172 10.40 -1.58 -3.32
CA ILE A 172 10.03 -0.22 -2.89
C ILE A 172 9.62 -0.21 -1.42
N CYS A 173 9.96 0.86 -0.70
CA CYS A 173 9.67 0.97 0.74
C CYS A 173 8.17 1.05 1.08
N ASN A 174 7.30 1.38 0.12
CA ASN A 174 5.85 1.46 0.32
C ASN A 174 5.19 0.17 0.84
N TYR A 175 5.82 -0.98 0.59
CA TYR A 175 5.30 -2.30 0.98
C TYR A 175 6.20 -3.01 1.99
N TRP A 176 7.22 -2.31 2.51
CA TRP A 176 8.14 -2.86 3.51
C TRP A 176 7.38 -3.07 4.84
N PRO A 177 7.64 -4.14 5.61
CA PRO A 177 8.61 -5.20 5.35
C PRO A 177 8.05 -6.35 4.51
N HIS A 178 6.74 -6.39 4.23
CA HIS A 178 6.08 -7.53 3.60
C HIS A 178 6.70 -7.93 2.26
N ASN A 179 7.13 -6.95 1.46
CA ASN A 179 7.74 -7.21 0.16
C ASN A 179 9.22 -7.62 0.23
N VAL A 180 9.83 -7.77 1.41
CA VAL A 180 11.22 -8.25 1.55
C VAL A 180 11.34 -9.36 2.59
N ARG A 181 10.23 -9.83 3.16
CA ARG A 181 10.20 -11.05 3.99
C ARG A 181 10.43 -12.29 3.12
N PRO A 182 10.98 -13.38 3.71
CA PRO A 182 10.96 -14.69 3.08
C PRO A 182 9.53 -15.08 2.67
N PRO A 183 9.34 -15.76 1.52
CA PRO A 183 8.00 -16.07 0.99
C PRO A 183 7.10 -16.85 1.96
N ASP A 184 7.69 -17.73 2.76
CA ASP A 184 7.06 -18.62 3.74
C ASP A 184 6.84 -17.97 5.11
N PHE A 185 7.34 -16.74 5.33
CA PHE A 185 7.36 -16.12 6.65
C PHE A 185 5.96 -15.98 7.26
N TYR A 186 4.92 -15.75 6.46
CA TYR A 186 3.53 -15.64 6.93
C TYR A 186 2.68 -16.89 6.61
N SER A 187 3.25 -17.87 5.91
CA SER A 187 2.53 -19.07 5.52
C SER A 187 2.20 -19.95 6.75
N PRO A 188 1.13 -20.76 6.66
CA PRO A 188 0.16 -20.84 5.56
C PRO A 188 -0.98 -19.79 5.65
N ASP A 189 -0.90 -18.86 6.61
CA ASP A 189 -2.07 -18.08 7.05
C ASP A 189 -2.32 -16.82 6.21
N ILE A 190 -1.29 -16.34 5.52
CA ILE A 190 -1.36 -15.19 4.61
C ILE A 190 -0.84 -15.59 3.22
N ASP A 191 -1.64 -15.29 2.21
CA ASP A 191 -1.23 -15.33 0.81
C ASP A 191 -0.35 -14.11 0.48
N THR A 192 0.96 -14.37 0.39
CA THR A 192 1.98 -13.35 0.08
C THR A 192 2.08 -13.07 -1.41
N GLU A 193 1.61 -13.98 -2.28
CA GLU A 193 1.64 -13.78 -3.73
C GLU A 193 0.74 -12.61 -4.11
N VAL A 194 -0.42 -12.45 -3.47
CA VAL A 194 -1.31 -11.31 -3.71
C VAL A 194 -0.68 -9.97 -3.31
N ILE A 195 0.25 -9.98 -2.35
CA ILE A 195 1.01 -8.80 -1.92
C ILE A 195 2.11 -8.48 -2.94
N VAL A 196 2.82 -9.51 -3.40
CA VAL A 196 3.97 -9.43 -4.31
C VAL A 196 3.54 -9.19 -5.76
N ALA A 197 2.45 -9.79 -6.24
CA ALA A 197 1.94 -9.64 -7.61
C ALA A 197 1.58 -8.20 -7.97
N ARG A 198 1.28 -7.36 -6.97
CA ARG A 198 1.11 -5.90 -7.17
C ARG A 198 2.42 -5.17 -7.55
N ARG A 199 3.58 -5.84 -7.54
CA ARG A 199 4.89 -5.31 -8.00
C ARG A 199 4.91 -5.05 -9.50
N VAL A 200 4.18 -5.84 -10.26
CA VAL A 200 4.10 -5.72 -11.71
C VAL A 200 2.70 -5.23 -12.01
N LYS A 201 2.52 -3.91 -12.14
CA LYS A 201 1.52 -3.50 -13.12
C LYS A 201 2.02 -4.17 -14.40
N PRO A 202 1.27 -5.06 -15.08
CA PRO A 202 1.58 -5.31 -16.47
C PRO A 202 1.82 -3.91 -17.06
N ARG A 203 2.97 -3.72 -17.74
CA ARG A 203 3.13 -2.56 -18.62
C ARG A 203 1.78 -2.43 -19.28
N HIS A 204 1.14 -1.27 -19.14
CA HIS A 204 -0.13 -1.03 -19.79
C HIS A 204 0.09 -1.48 -21.22
N VAL A 205 -0.40 -2.68 -21.56
CA VAL A 205 -0.69 -3.02 -22.92
C VAL A 205 -1.78 -1.99 -23.14
N PRO A 206 -1.51 -0.95 -23.93
CA PRO A 206 -2.49 0.10 -24.13
C PRO A 206 -3.82 -0.60 -24.40
N ASN A 207 -4.92 -0.10 -23.81
CA ASN A 207 -6.26 -0.65 -24.05
C ASN A 207 -6.50 -0.88 -25.56
N ASP A 208 -5.77 -0.14 -26.39
CA ASP A 208 -5.51 -0.33 -27.79
C ASP A 208 -5.39 -1.81 -28.17
N ALA A 209 -4.59 -2.70 -27.56
CA ALA A 209 -4.47 -4.07 -28.11
C ALA A 209 -5.78 -4.88 -28.06
N ILE A 210 -6.53 -4.78 -26.97
CA ILE A 210 -7.86 -5.44 -26.86
C ILE A 210 -8.89 -4.70 -27.71
N PHE A 211 -8.82 -3.37 -27.73
CA PHE A 211 -9.68 -2.53 -28.58
C PHE A 211 -9.42 -2.79 -30.07
N ILE A 212 -8.17 -2.95 -30.49
CA ILE A 212 -7.68 -3.23 -31.85
C ILE A 212 -8.15 -4.60 -32.29
N GLU A 213 -8.00 -5.63 -31.44
CA GLU A 213 -8.51 -6.97 -31.77
C GLU A 213 -10.04 -6.98 -31.85
N SER A 214 -10.73 -6.22 -30.99
CA SER A 214 -12.19 -6.05 -31.08
C SER A 214 -12.59 -5.28 -32.35
N LEU A 215 -11.83 -4.25 -32.74
CA LEU A 215 -12.07 -3.46 -33.95
C LEU A 215 -11.82 -4.31 -35.20
N ARG A 216 -10.75 -5.11 -35.22
CA ARG A 216 -10.44 -6.06 -36.30
C ARG A 216 -11.57 -7.06 -36.50
N ALA A 217 -12.08 -7.64 -35.41
CA ALA A 217 -13.20 -8.57 -35.48
C ALA A 217 -14.47 -7.93 -36.06
N LEU A 218 -14.79 -6.69 -35.65
CA LEU A 218 -15.92 -5.92 -36.17
C LEU A 218 -15.76 -5.56 -37.66
N LEU A 219 -14.56 -5.16 -38.07
CA LEU A 219 -14.25 -4.83 -39.47
C LEU A 219 -14.32 -6.07 -40.37
N ASP A 220 -13.91 -7.23 -39.86
CA ASP A 220 -14.01 -8.51 -40.56
C ASP A 220 -15.47 -8.98 -40.72
N GLU A 221 -16.29 -8.81 -39.69
CA GLU A 221 -17.71 -9.17 -39.72
C GLU A 221 -18.50 -8.33 -40.74
N HIS A 222 -18.16 -7.05 -40.89
CA HIS A 222 -18.84 -6.13 -41.80
C HIS A 222 -18.13 -5.93 -43.15
N ARG A 223 -17.09 -6.71 -43.45
CA ARG A 223 -16.35 -6.74 -44.73
C ARG A 223 -15.74 -5.39 -45.14
N TYR A 224 -15.29 -4.58 -44.19
CA TYR A 224 -14.62 -3.30 -44.47
C TYR A 224 -13.11 -3.49 -44.70
N SER A 225 -12.74 -4.09 -45.83
CA SER A 225 -11.35 -4.45 -46.14
C SER A 225 -10.39 -3.26 -46.18
N GLU A 226 -10.85 -2.09 -46.66
CA GLU A 226 -10.02 -0.88 -46.76
C GLU A 226 -9.68 -0.29 -45.39
N LEU A 227 -10.62 -0.31 -44.44
CA LEU A 227 -10.40 0.13 -43.06
C LEU A 227 -9.48 -0.81 -42.29
N ARG A 228 -9.53 -2.12 -42.59
CA ARG A 228 -8.61 -3.11 -42.03
C ARG A 228 -7.17 -2.86 -42.46
N GLU A 229 -6.93 -2.63 -43.74
CA GLU A 229 -5.59 -2.33 -44.25
C GLU A 229 -5.02 -1.05 -43.64
N ALA A 230 -5.86 -0.01 -43.49
CA ALA A 230 -5.47 1.24 -42.82
C ALA A 230 -5.11 1.03 -41.34
N LEU A 231 -5.90 0.23 -40.61
CA LEU A 231 -5.62 -0.12 -39.22
C LEU A 231 -4.31 -0.92 -39.10
N ASP A 232 -4.11 -1.94 -39.94
CA ASP A 232 -2.91 -2.78 -39.92
C ASP A 232 -1.65 -1.97 -40.28
N ALA A 233 -1.74 -1.02 -41.21
CA ALA A 233 -0.65 -0.10 -41.55
C ALA A 233 -0.27 0.80 -40.35
N GLU A 234 -1.25 1.36 -39.64
CA GLU A 234 -0.97 2.23 -38.49
C GLU A 234 -0.39 1.44 -37.31
N LEU A 235 -0.82 0.18 -37.11
CA LEU A 235 -0.25 -0.72 -36.11
C LEU A 235 1.21 -1.08 -36.41
N ALA A 236 1.53 -1.34 -37.68
CA ALA A 236 2.91 -1.56 -38.11
C ALA A 236 3.78 -0.32 -37.85
N ARG A 237 3.22 0.88 -38.07
CA ARG A 237 3.89 2.16 -37.80
C ARG A 237 4.14 2.40 -36.31
N LEU A 238 3.16 2.11 -35.46
CA LEU A 238 3.28 2.17 -33.99
C LEU A 238 4.30 1.16 -33.45
N GLY A 239 4.34 -0.05 -34.02
CA GLY A 239 5.33 -1.09 -33.69
C GLY A 239 6.79 -0.68 -33.96
N GLN A 240 7.00 0.29 -34.87
CA GLN A 240 8.31 0.87 -35.18
C GLN A 240 8.65 2.11 -34.31
N GLY A 241 7.80 2.47 -33.35
CA GLY A 241 8.06 3.56 -32.40
C GLY A 241 7.79 4.97 -32.93
N GLN A 242 7.13 5.12 -34.08
CA GLN A 242 6.68 6.42 -34.58
C GLN A 242 5.33 6.77 -33.96
N TRP A 243 5.32 7.68 -32.99
CA TRP A 243 4.10 8.21 -32.38
C TRP A 243 3.75 9.55 -33.00
N CYS A 244 2.85 9.59 -34.00
CA CYS A 244 2.27 10.86 -34.44
C CYS A 244 0.78 10.73 -34.77
N ILE A 245 0.00 11.60 -34.11
CA ILE A 245 -1.39 12.04 -34.31
C ILE A 245 -2.45 11.31 -33.44
N PRO A 246 -3.33 12.03 -32.71
CA PRO A 246 -4.48 11.46 -32.01
C PRO A 246 -5.49 10.86 -33.00
N ILE A 247 -6.04 9.68 -32.67
CA ILE A 247 -7.07 8.95 -33.43
C ILE A 247 -8.30 9.82 -33.78
N GLU A 248 -8.56 10.87 -33.00
CA GLU A 248 -9.63 11.85 -33.24
C GLU A 248 -9.54 12.50 -34.64
N ALA A 249 -8.34 12.68 -35.21
CA ALA A 249 -8.17 13.27 -36.54
C ALA A 249 -8.41 12.29 -37.70
N THR A 250 -8.43 10.97 -37.45
CA THR A 250 -8.64 9.95 -38.48
C THR A 250 -10.12 9.60 -38.63
N MET A 251 -10.92 9.80 -37.58
CA MET A 251 -12.37 9.55 -37.62
C MET A 251 -13.16 10.67 -38.32
N ASP A 252 -12.70 11.93 -38.26
CA ASP A 252 -13.33 13.04 -39.02
C ASP A 252 -13.14 12.91 -40.55
N ALA A 253 -12.19 12.10 -41.01
CA ALA A 253 -11.97 11.80 -42.43
C ALA A 253 -12.90 10.70 -42.97
N PHE A 254 -13.54 9.91 -42.10
CA PHE A 254 -14.51 8.90 -42.47
C PHE A 254 -15.92 9.38 -42.14
N ASP A 255 -16.54 10.03 -43.12
CA ASP A 255 -17.93 10.48 -43.08
C ASP A 255 -18.88 9.26 -42.99
N LEU A 256 -19.08 8.76 -41.77
CA LEU A 256 -19.94 7.62 -41.41
C LEU A 256 -21.44 7.87 -41.70
N CYS A 257 -21.79 9.02 -42.28
CA CYS A 257 -23.16 9.37 -42.66
C CYS A 257 -23.59 8.87 -44.06
N ARG A 258 -22.80 8.04 -44.74
CA ARG A 258 -23.15 7.47 -46.07
C ARG A 258 -23.06 5.95 -46.15
N LEU A 259 -23.59 5.23 -45.18
CA LEU A 259 -23.91 3.81 -45.37
C LEU A 259 -25.38 3.68 -45.79
N PRO A 260 -25.70 2.98 -46.90
CA PRO A 260 -27.09 2.72 -47.26
C PRO A 260 -27.73 1.79 -46.22
N SER A 261 -28.95 2.14 -45.82
CA SER A 261 -29.81 1.41 -44.88
C SER A 261 -30.09 -0.03 -45.29
#